data_AF-A0A7R9WTX3-F1
#
_entry.id   AF-A0A7R9WTX3-F1
#
_cell.length_a   1.000
_cell.length_b   1.000
_cell.length_c   1.000
_cell.angle_alpha   90.00
_cell.angle_beta   90.00
_cell.angle_gamma   90.00
#
_symmetry.space_group_name_H-M   'P 1'
#
loop_
_entity.id
_entity.type
_entity.pdbx_description
1 polymer ?
#
loop_
_entity_poly.entity_id
_entity_poly.type
_entity_poly.pdbx_seq_one_letter_code
_entity_poly.pdbx_strand_id
1 'polypeptide(L)'
;KLANTSHKITTTTTTTTTTITSLTPIHTDINQPRPRFQTPTTSYFQPKLQPNTFIITMAPSATTANPHFGTVQSFLDALEAQQDYAAAGAFLADDFKMTTPKFSFSTKQEWMDKFPSVHKDGPVFGDLEVNAAGKIGRKGKKKVALINLSLYESYHLTDDGMIESITVARN
;
A
#
# COMPACT_ATOMS: atom_id res chain seq x y z
N LYS A 1 -43.20 7.70 -21.96
CA LYS A 1 -41.87 8.17 -22.44
C LYS A 1 -40.96 8.24 -21.22
N LEU A 2 -40.08 7.26 -21.02
CA LEU A 2 -39.09 7.25 -19.94
C LEU A 2 -37.80 7.88 -20.47
N ALA A 3 -37.37 8.98 -19.84
CA ALA A 3 -36.12 9.65 -20.15
C ALA A 3 -34.96 8.90 -19.46
N ASN A 4 -33.97 8.48 -20.24
CA ASN A 4 -32.76 7.84 -19.76
C ASN A 4 -31.68 8.92 -19.64
N THR A 5 -31.36 9.33 -18.41
CA THR A 5 -30.33 10.33 -18.12
C THR A 5 -29.00 9.61 -17.97
N SER A 6 -28.11 9.76 -18.96
CA SER A 6 -26.76 9.20 -18.94
C SER A 6 -25.82 10.17 -18.20
N HIS A 7 -25.34 9.78 -17.01
CA HIS A 7 -24.33 10.53 -16.28
C HIS A 7 -22.94 10.17 -16.78
N LYS A 8 -22.26 11.14 -17.40
CA LYS A 8 -20.86 11.07 -17.82
C LYS A 8 -19.97 11.17 -16.59
N ILE A 9 -19.36 10.07 -16.18
CA ILE A 9 -18.38 10.01 -15.09
C ILE A 9 -17.03 10.50 -15.66
N THR A 10 -16.46 11.55 -15.06
CA THR A 10 -15.16 12.11 -15.42
C THR A 10 -14.12 11.54 -14.46
N THR A 11 -13.22 10.69 -14.97
CA THR A 11 -12.15 10.05 -14.19
C THR A 11 -10.96 11.02 -14.05
N THR A 12 -10.53 11.30 -12.83
CA THR A 12 -9.30 12.05 -12.55
C THR A 12 -8.21 11.06 -12.15
N THR A 13 -7.09 11.05 -12.88
CA THR A 13 -5.95 10.14 -12.65
C THR A 13 -4.88 10.87 -11.85
N THR A 14 -4.54 10.39 -10.65
CA THR A 14 -3.41 10.90 -9.87
C THR A 14 -2.17 10.08 -10.18
N THR A 15 -1.10 10.73 -10.64
CA THR A 15 0.19 10.10 -10.93
C THR A 15 1.16 10.40 -9.78
N THR A 16 1.68 9.36 -9.12
CA THR A 16 2.79 9.51 -8.18
C THR A 16 4.10 9.40 -8.94
N THR A 17 4.89 10.48 -8.99
CA THR A 17 6.21 10.52 -9.63
C THR A 17 7.30 10.47 -8.57
N THR A 18 8.06 9.38 -8.53
CA THR A 18 9.27 9.29 -7.70
C THR A 18 10.50 9.57 -8.57
N THR A 19 11.15 10.71 -8.35
CA THR A 19 12.40 11.08 -9.04
C THR A 19 13.60 10.54 -8.29
N ILE A 20 14.39 9.67 -8.93
CA ILE A 20 15.67 9.19 -8.39
C ILE A 20 16.79 9.73 -9.29
N THR A 21 17.72 10.50 -8.72
CA THR A 21 18.87 11.05 -9.43
C THR A 21 20.10 10.20 -9.15
N SER A 22 20.67 9.56 -10.19
CA SER A 22 21.95 8.86 -10.09
C SER A 22 22.98 9.48 -11.04
N LEU A 23 24.24 9.60 -10.59
CA LEU A 23 25.34 10.19 -11.37
C LEU A 23 26.24 9.06 -11.91
N THR A 24 26.35 8.92 -13.23
CA THR A 24 27.31 8.01 -13.88
C THR A 24 28.35 8.79 -14.71
N PRO A 25 29.63 8.41 -14.68
CA PRO A 25 30.67 9.07 -15.48
C PRO A 25 30.65 8.60 -16.96
N ILE A 26 30.84 9.55 -17.89
CA ILE A 26 30.90 9.32 -19.33
C ILE A 26 32.37 9.13 -19.77
N HIS A 27 32.67 8.07 -20.51
CA HIS A 27 33.98 7.84 -21.13
C HIS A 27 33.87 8.15 -22.63
N THR A 28 34.60 9.14 -23.14
CA THR A 28 34.60 9.47 -24.58
C THR A 28 35.85 8.90 -25.24
N ASP A 29 35.65 8.11 -26.30
CA ASP A 29 36.66 7.52 -27.18
C ASP A 29 37.31 8.63 -28.05
N ILE A 30 38.65 8.65 -28.15
CA ILE A 30 39.41 9.63 -28.92
C ILE A 30 40.31 8.91 -29.93
N ASN A 31 39.78 8.67 -31.12
CA ASN A 31 40.55 8.34 -32.31
C ASN A 31 40.65 9.57 -33.23
N GLN A 32 41.71 10.38 -33.09
CA GLN A 32 42.18 11.28 -34.16
C GLN A 32 43.71 11.51 -34.08
N PRO A 33 44.43 11.56 -35.24
CA PRO A 33 45.88 11.68 -35.29
C PRO A 33 46.42 13.12 -35.13
N ARG A 34 47.65 13.20 -34.60
CA ARG A 34 48.40 14.41 -34.17
C ARG A 34 48.71 15.43 -35.28
N PRO A 35 48.91 16.71 -34.87
CA PRO A 35 50.17 17.39 -35.18
C PRO A 35 50.84 18.08 -33.96
N ARG A 36 51.99 18.69 -34.22
CA ARG A 36 53.19 18.93 -33.38
C ARG A 36 53.07 19.85 -32.15
N PHE A 37 53.87 19.49 -31.14
CA PHE A 37 54.57 20.27 -30.10
C PHE A 37 53.98 21.61 -29.64
N GLN A 38 53.24 21.57 -28.52
CA GLN A 38 53.18 22.66 -27.53
C GLN A 38 53.19 22.05 -26.11
N THR A 39 53.81 22.75 -25.17
CA THR A 39 54.13 22.39 -23.78
C THR A 39 52.93 21.96 -22.91
N PRO A 40 53.12 21.14 -21.86
CA PRO A 40 52.02 20.63 -21.04
C PRO A 40 51.51 21.72 -20.08
N THR A 41 50.33 22.25 -20.33
CA THR A 41 49.52 22.88 -19.28
C THR A 41 48.61 21.80 -18.72
N THR A 42 48.86 21.36 -17.48
CA THR A 42 47.98 20.44 -16.76
C THR A 42 46.65 21.15 -16.48
N SER A 43 45.71 21.05 -17.41
CA SER A 43 44.33 21.45 -17.20
C SER A 43 43.61 20.30 -16.51
N TYR A 44 43.30 20.47 -15.22
CA TYR A 44 42.40 19.58 -14.50
C TYR A 44 40.99 19.71 -15.11
N PHE A 45 40.65 18.84 -16.04
CA PHE A 45 39.27 18.63 -16.49
C PHE A 45 38.49 17.99 -15.33
N GLN A 46 37.61 18.75 -14.68
CA GLN A 46 36.55 18.17 -13.85
C GLN A 46 35.48 17.58 -14.79
N PRO A 47 35.19 16.27 -14.75
CA PRO A 47 34.03 15.74 -15.45
C PRO A 47 32.77 16.33 -14.82
N LYS A 48 32.01 17.12 -15.59
CA LYS A 48 30.67 17.53 -15.18
C LYS A 48 29.79 16.29 -15.10
N LEU A 49 29.46 15.87 -13.88
CA LEU A 49 28.43 14.87 -13.64
C LEU A 49 27.09 15.45 -14.09
N GLN A 50 26.51 14.91 -15.15
CA GLN A 50 25.16 15.27 -15.55
C GLN A 50 24.17 14.36 -14.81
N PRO A 51 23.10 14.91 -14.22
CA PRO A 51 22.05 14.11 -13.63
C PRO A 51 21.28 13.39 -14.75
N ASN A 52 21.48 12.08 -14.87
CA ASN A 52 20.62 11.27 -15.71
C ASN A 52 19.29 11.07 -14.97
N THR A 53 18.23 11.66 -15.51
CA THR A 53 16.87 11.44 -15.02
C THR A 53 16.34 10.17 -15.66
N PHE A 54 16.18 9.11 -14.87
CA PHE A 54 15.45 7.92 -15.30
C PHE A 54 13.99 8.09 -14.90
N ILE A 55 13.09 8.14 -15.89
CA ILE A 55 11.65 8.04 -15.64
C ILE A 55 11.33 6.55 -15.63
N ILE A 56 11.10 5.99 -14.44
CA ILE A 56 10.51 4.66 -14.31
C ILE A 56 8.99 4.85 -14.45
N THR A 57 8.48 4.70 -15.68
CA THR A 57 7.03 4.59 -15.90
C THR A 57 6.60 3.19 -15.45
N MET A 58 6.16 3.07 -14.19
CA MET A 58 5.43 1.88 -13.78
C MET A 58 4.08 1.90 -14.50
N ALA A 59 3.79 0.83 -15.26
CA ALA A 59 2.50 0.66 -15.89
C ALA A 59 1.41 0.71 -14.80
N PRO A 60 0.29 1.44 -15.01
CA PRO A 60 -0.79 1.42 -14.07
C PRO A 60 -1.38 0.01 -14.05
N SER A 61 -1.11 -0.74 -12.97
CA SER A 61 -1.88 -1.94 -12.67
C SER A 61 -3.32 -1.50 -12.51
N ALA A 62 -4.17 -1.87 -13.47
CA ALA A 62 -5.59 -1.56 -13.49
C ALA A 62 -6.29 -2.34 -12.37
N THR A 63 -6.18 -1.86 -11.16
CA THR A 63 -7.10 -2.16 -10.08
C THR A 63 -7.82 -0.86 -9.82
N THR A 64 -9.15 -0.88 -9.82
CA THR A 64 -9.99 0.17 -9.26
C THR A 64 -9.59 0.30 -7.79
N ALA A 65 -8.50 1.02 -7.52
CA ALA A 65 -7.86 1.08 -6.23
C ALA A 65 -8.80 1.87 -5.34
N ASN A 66 -9.50 1.16 -4.46
CA ASN A 66 -10.27 1.78 -3.40
C ASN A 66 -9.34 2.84 -2.76
N PRO A 67 -9.71 4.13 -2.74
CA PRO A 67 -8.79 5.21 -2.34
C PRO A 67 -8.30 5.05 -0.89
N HIS A 68 -8.99 4.21 -0.11
CA HIS A 68 -8.70 3.92 1.28
C HIS A 68 -7.91 2.60 1.48
N PHE A 69 -7.44 1.95 0.42
CA PHE A 69 -6.57 0.77 0.50
C PHE A 69 -5.32 1.03 1.35
N GLY A 70 -4.71 2.21 1.19
CA GLY A 70 -3.57 2.64 1.99
C GLY A 70 -3.87 2.79 3.49
N THR A 71 -5.11 3.16 3.85
CA THR A 71 -5.53 3.24 5.27
C THR A 71 -5.53 1.86 5.90
N VAL A 72 -6.12 0.87 5.23
CA VAL A 72 -6.18 -0.51 5.74
C VAL A 72 -4.78 -1.12 5.82
N GLN A 73 -3.92 -0.85 4.84
CA GLN A 73 -2.52 -1.27 4.91
C GLN A 73 -1.80 -0.67 6.13
N SER A 74 -1.95 0.64 6.36
CA SER A 74 -1.32 1.33 7.51
C SER A 74 -1.83 0.80 8.86
N PHE A 75 -3.13 0.50 8.93
CA PHE A 75 -3.72 -0.15 10.10
C PHE A 75 -3.08 -1.52 10.37
N LEU A 76 -2.91 -2.35 9.34
CA LEU A 76 -2.30 -3.67 9.46
C LEU A 76 -0.82 -3.61 9.83
N ASP A 77 -0.07 -2.66 9.27
CA ASP A 77 1.33 -2.47 9.62
C ASP A 77 1.48 -2.07 11.11
N ALA A 78 0.61 -1.20 11.62
CA ALA A 78 0.57 -0.86 13.04
C ALA A 78 0.16 -2.06 13.91
N LEU A 79 -0.86 -2.82 13.50
CA LEU A 79 -1.41 -3.93 14.27
C LEU A 79 -0.49 -5.15 14.33
N GLU A 80 0.04 -5.58 13.19
CA GLU A 80 0.72 -6.87 13.04
C GLU A 80 2.24 -6.74 13.06
N ALA A 81 2.78 -5.76 12.32
CA ALA A 81 4.24 -5.59 12.23
C ALA A 81 4.79 -4.85 13.47
N GLN A 82 4.09 -3.82 13.94
CA GLN A 82 4.54 -3.01 15.09
C GLN A 82 3.95 -3.46 16.42
N GLN A 83 2.87 -4.25 16.40
CA GLN A 83 2.08 -4.62 17.58
C GLN A 83 1.64 -3.40 18.41
N ASP A 84 1.45 -2.25 17.76
CA ASP A 84 1.00 -1.01 18.36
C ASP A 84 -0.52 -0.87 18.19
N TYR A 85 -1.24 -1.40 19.17
CA TYR A 85 -2.70 -1.36 19.19
C TYR A 85 -3.26 0.06 19.33
N ALA A 86 -2.51 0.99 19.93
CA ALA A 86 -2.92 2.38 20.04
C ALA A 86 -2.84 3.10 18.69
N ALA A 87 -1.73 2.90 17.97
CA ALA A 87 -1.59 3.39 16.60
C ALA A 87 -2.62 2.76 15.66
N ALA A 88 -2.85 1.43 15.76
CA ALA A 88 -3.89 0.76 14.98
C ALA A 88 -5.29 1.33 15.30
N GLY A 89 -5.58 1.59 16.57
CA GLY A 89 -6.82 2.23 17.02
C GLY A 89 -7.07 3.61 16.43
N ALA A 90 -6.04 4.35 16.03
CA ALA A 90 -6.18 5.66 15.40
C ALA A 90 -6.84 5.60 14.02
N PHE A 91 -6.81 4.45 13.35
CA PHE A 91 -7.46 4.24 12.04
C PHE A 91 -8.92 3.76 12.15
N LEU A 92 -9.41 3.50 13.36
CA LEU A 92 -10.77 3.02 13.61
C LEU A 92 -11.73 4.20 13.82
N ALA A 93 -12.92 4.12 13.22
CA ALA A 93 -14.02 5.05 13.45
C ALA A 93 -14.54 4.95 14.90
N ASP A 94 -15.23 5.98 15.39
CA ASP A 94 -15.75 5.99 16.76
C ASP A 94 -16.86 4.96 16.99
N ASP A 95 -17.66 4.69 15.96
CA ASP A 95 -18.71 3.68 15.94
C ASP A 95 -18.20 2.29 15.49
N PHE A 96 -16.89 2.09 15.53
CA PHE A 96 -16.23 0.87 15.06
C PHE A 96 -16.78 -0.41 15.68
N LYS A 97 -16.91 -1.45 14.85
CA LYS A 97 -17.29 -2.80 15.25
C LYS A 97 -16.41 -3.85 14.61
N MET A 98 -16.09 -4.89 15.37
CA MET A 98 -15.41 -6.06 14.85
C MET A 98 -16.20 -7.32 15.15
N THR A 99 -16.39 -8.16 14.14
CA THR A 99 -17.04 -9.47 14.29
C THR A 99 -16.11 -10.55 13.77
N THR A 100 -15.82 -11.53 14.63
CA THR A 100 -15.12 -12.75 14.27
C THR A 100 -15.94 -13.95 14.73
N PRO A 101 -15.68 -15.17 14.22
CA PRO A 101 -16.44 -16.34 14.64
C PRO A 101 -16.29 -16.69 16.13
N LYS A 102 -15.24 -16.18 16.79
CA LYS A 102 -14.94 -16.47 18.20
C LYS A 102 -15.24 -15.31 19.14
N PHE A 103 -15.07 -14.08 18.67
CA PHE A 103 -15.20 -12.85 19.46
C PHE A 103 -15.88 -11.77 18.64
N SER A 104 -16.67 -10.94 19.30
CA SER A 104 -17.21 -9.72 18.71
C SER A 104 -16.92 -8.56 19.64
N PHE A 105 -16.55 -7.42 19.06
CA PHE A 105 -16.30 -6.17 19.76
C PHE A 105 -17.30 -5.15 19.20
N SER A 106 -18.16 -4.64 20.08
CA SER A 106 -19.27 -3.77 19.66
C SER A 106 -18.89 -2.29 19.63
N THR A 107 -17.72 -1.96 20.15
CA THR A 107 -17.20 -0.58 20.21
C THR A 107 -15.69 -0.58 20.02
N LYS A 108 -15.16 0.57 19.56
CA LYS A 108 -13.71 0.86 19.51
C LYS A 108 -13.03 0.64 20.85
N GLN A 109 -13.59 1.15 21.94
CA GLN A 109 -13.00 1.02 23.28
C GLN A 109 -12.89 -0.45 23.71
N GLU A 110 -13.93 -1.24 23.48
CA GLU A 110 -13.91 -2.67 23.79
C GLU A 110 -12.82 -3.41 23.01
N TRP A 111 -12.63 -3.05 21.74
CA TRP A 111 -11.56 -3.59 20.92
C TRP A 111 -10.18 -3.21 21.49
N MET A 112 -9.95 -1.94 21.80
CA MET A 112 -8.69 -1.44 22.37
C MET A 112 -8.30 -2.18 23.66
N ASP A 113 -9.27 -2.43 24.54
CA ASP A 113 -9.02 -3.04 25.85
C ASP A 113 -8.79 -4.56 25.78
N LYS A 114 -9.55 -5.25 24.91
CA LYS A 114 -9.62 -6.73 24.90
C LYS A 114 -8.85 -7.37 23.77
N PHE A 115 -8.76 -6.73 22.60
CA PHE A 115 -8.13 -7.31 21.40
C PHE A 115 -6.67 -7.73 21.62
N PRO A 116 -5.80 -6.93 22.28
CA PRO A 116 -4.40 -7.30 22.51
C PRO A 116 -4.23 -8.62 23.30
N SER A 117 -5.20 -8.90 24.18
CA SER A 117 -5.18 -10.10 25.01
C SER A 117 -5.63 -11.35 24.26
N VAL A 118 -6.55 -11.22 23.28
CA VAL A 118 -7.13 -12.36 22.57
C VAL A 118 -6.48 -12.63 21.21
N HIS A 119 -5.75 -11.67 20.64
CA HIS A 119 -5.16 -11.76 19.30
C HIS A 119 -3.85 -12.58 19.22
N LYS A 120 -3.27 -12.96 20.37
CA LYS A 120 -2.01 -13.72 20.44
C LYS A 120 -2.00 -15.05 19.67
N ASP A 121 -3.17 -15.61 19.42
CA ASP A 121 -3.35 -16.88 18.70
C ASP A 121 -4.34 -16.69 17.53
N GLY A 122 -4.17 -15.59 16.78
CA GLY A 122 -5.02 -15.21 15.66
C GLY A 122 -4.89 -16.10 14.42
N PRO A 123 -5.84 -16.02 13.46
CA PRO A 123 -5.61 -16.53 12.12
C PRO A 123 -4.41 -15.85 11.45
N VAL A 124 -3.76 -16.55 10.52
CA VAL A 124 -2.76 -15.94 9.64
C VAL A 124 -3.45 -15.52 8.36
N PHE A 125 -3.38 -14.23 8.04
CA PHE A 125 -3.92 -13.66 6.81
C PHE A 125 -2.80 -13.41 5.79
N GLY A 126 -3.13 -13.54 4.51
CA GLY A 126 -2.25 -13.17 3.41
C GLY A 126 -2.43 -11.71 2.99
N ASP A 127 -2.03 -11.41 1.76
CA ASP A 127 -2.04 -10.05 1.24
C ASP A 127 -3.44 -9.44 1.14
N LEU A 128 -3.48 -8.13 1.31
CA LEU A 128 -4.68 -7.32 1.13
C LEU A 128 -5.08 -7.30 -0.35
N GLU A 129 -6.36 -7.56 -0.63
CA GLU A 129 -6.92 -7.59 -1.98
C GLU A 129 -8.20 -6.73 -2.04
N VAL A 130 -8.43 -6.12 -3.20
CA VAL A 130 -9.71 -5.48 -3.52
C VAL A 130 -10.52 -6.49 -4.34
N ASN A 131 -11.68 -6.88 -3.85
CA ASN A 131 -12.54 -7.82 -4.56
C ASN A 131 -13.28 -7.15 -5.74
N ALA A 132 -13.99 -7.94 -6.55
CA ALA A 132 -14.73 -7.45 -7.72
C ALA A 132 -15.82 -6.41 -7.37
N ALA A 133 -16.27 -6.36 -6.11
CA ALA A 133 -17.22 -5.37 -5.61
C ALA A 133 -16.55 -4.11 -5.05
N GLY A 134 -15.24 -3.95 -5.21
CA GLY A 134 -14.48 -2.81 -4.70
C GLY A 134 -14.23 -2.83 -3.19
N LYS A 135 -14.57 -3.94 -2.52
CA LYS A 135 -14.37 -4.09 -1.07
C LYS A 135 -12.97 -4.59 -0.77
N ILE A 136 -12.38 -4.04 0.28
CA ILE A 136 -11.05 -4.43 0.75
C ILE A 136 -11.20 -5.64 1.68
N GLY A 137 -10.35 -6.63 1.49
CA GLY A 137 -10.28 -7.80 2.37
C GLY A 137 -9.03 -8.61 2.15
N ARG A 138 -8.88 -9.69 2.90
CA ARG A 138 -7.77 -10.63 2.76
C ARG A 138 -8.19 -12.04 3.16
N LYS A 139 -7.63 -13.01 2.46
CA LYS A 139 -7.83 -14.43 2.76
C LYS A 139 -6.89 -14.84 3.89
N GLY A 140 -7.38 -15.65 4.81
CA GLY A 140 -6.59 -16.20 5.89
C GLY A 140 -6.89 -17.65 6.17
N LYS A 141 -6.06 -18.24 7.02
CA LYS A 141 -6.20 -19.62 7.47
C LYS A 141 -5.97 -19.70 8.96
N LYS A 142 -6.75 -20.55 9.63
CA LYS A 142 -6.51 -20.92 11.02
C LYS A 142 -6.57 -22.43 11.17
N LYS A 143 -5.53 -23.01 11.75
CA LYS A 143 -5.53 -24.42 12.13
C LYS A 143 -6.27 -24.56 13.46
N VAL A 144 -7.33 -25.37 13.47
CA VAL A 144 -8.08 -25.70 14.69
C VAL A 144 -8.09 -27.22 14.80
N ALA A 145 -7.35 -27.73 15.79
CA ALA A 145 -7.06 -29.15 15.95
C ALA A 145 -6.48 -29.76 14.66
N LEU A 146 -7.21 -30.67 14.02
CA LEU A 146 -6.79 -31.41 12.81
C LEU A 146 -7.27 -30.76 11.50
N ILE A 147 -8.03 -29.66 11.55
CA ILE A 147 -8.68 -29.07 10.37
C ILE A 147 -8.13 -27.66 10.11
N ASN A 148 -7.91 -27.34 8.84
CA ASN A 148 -7.61 -25.99 8.38
C ASN A 148 -8.91 -25.26 8.04
N LEU A 149 -9.21 -24.18 8.75
CA LEU A 149 -10.31 -23.28 8.43
C LEU A 149 -9.80 -22.18 7.49
N SER A 150 -10.43 -22.06 6.32
CA SER A 150 -10.29 -20.90 5.45
C SER A 150 -11.16 -19.77 5.97
N LEU A 151 -10.59 -18.58 6.11
CA LEU A 151 -11.26 -17.38 6.58
C LEU A 151 -11.10 -16.26 5.56
N TYR A 152 -12.04 -15.34 5.54
CA TYR A 152 -11.94 -14.07 4.83
C TYR A 152 -12.18 -12.95 5.82
N GLU A 153 -11.25 -12.02 5.87
CA GLU A 153 -11.40 -10.77 6.61
C GLU A 153 -11.75 -9.65 5.63
N SER A 154 -12.77 -8.89 5.96
CA SER A 154 -13.27 -7.80 5.14
C SER A 154 -13.34 -6.51 5.96
N TYR A 155 -13.04 -5.40 5.29
CA TYR A 155 -12.97 -4.08 5.87
C TYR A 155 -14.05 -3.20 5.25
N HIS A 156 -14.86 -2.60 6.10
CA HIS A 156 -15.79 -1.54 5.72
C HIS A 156 -15.24 -0.22 6.22
N LEU A 157 -15.19 0.77 5.32
CA LEU A 157 -14.62 2.08 5.60
C LEU A 157 -15.70 3.13 5.49
N THR A 158 -15.60 4.17 6.32
CA THR A 158 -16.40 5.38 6.21
C THR A 158 -15.97 6.20 5.00
N ASP A 159 -16.79 7.19 4.61
CA ASP A 159 -16.45 8.14 3.54
C ASP A 159 -15.17 8.95 3.84
N ASP A 160 -14.85 9.15 5.12
CA ASP A 160 -13.64 9.81 5.60
C ASP A 160 -12.39 8.89 5.56
N GLY A 161 -12.58 7.63 5.17
CA GLY A 161 -11.50 6.65 5.04
C GLY A 161 -11.08 5.97 6.34
N MET A 162 -11.89 6.07 7.41
CA MET A 162 -11.68 5.36 8.68
C MET A 162 -12.31 3.97 8.61
N ILE A 163 -11.76 3.01 9.36
CA ILE A 163 -12.33 1.66 9.42
C ILE A 163 -13.55 1.67 10.33
N GLU A 164 -14.73 1.48 9.75
CA GLU A 164 -16.00 1.38 10.46
C GLU A 164 -16.24 -0.05 10.97
N SER A 165 -15.92 -1.05 10.16
CA SER A 165 -16.04 -2.43 10.64
C SER A 165 -15.06 -3.42 10.03
N ILE A 166 -14.71 -4.41 10.83
CA ILE A 166 -13.93 -5.58 10.43
C ILE A 166 -14.77 -6.82 10.63
N THR A 167 -14.99 -7.58 9.56
CA THR A 167 -15.71 -8.86 9.62
C THR A 167 -14.81 -9.99 9.17
N VAL A 168 -14.60 -10.97 10.04
CA VAL A 168 -13.92 -12.24 9.74
C VAL A 168 -14.98 -13.33 9.65
N ALA A 169 -15.09 -13.97 8.49
CA ALA A 169 -16.02 -15.06 8.23
C ALA A 169 -15.31 -16.26 7.60
N ARG A 170 -15.97 -17.42 7.60
CA ARG A 170 -15.46 -18.60 6.88
C ARG A 170 -15.57 -18.35 5.37
N ASN A 171 -14.47 -18.55 4.66
CA ASN A 171 -14.41 -18.49 3.20
C ASN A 171 -14.79 -19.83 2.57
#